data_AF-I8XHP6-F1
#
_entry.id   AF-I8XHP6-F1
#
_cell.length_a   1.000
_cell.length_b   1.000
_cell.length_c   1.000
_cell.angle_alpha   90.00
_cell.angle_beta   90.00
_cell.angle_gamma   90.00
#
_symmetry.space_group_name_H-M   'P 1'
#
loop_
_entity.id
_entity.type
_entity.pdbx_description
1 polymer ?
#
loop_
_entity_poly.entity_id
_entity_poly.type
_entity_poly.pdbx_seq_one_letter_code
_entity_poly.pdbx_strand_id
1 'polypeptide(L)'
;MKTTKVLIAAFIACCGVGMTSCSTESKKTESVMTQEKKTYQKKFTNADFYKDGKFDQEVAKKAFLDMFEFYDVPFTALMEKDIWFTDFGLGDFENTGMGGIFWINDAEHGYFAHSIYLLPGQMIPEHAHVKTSFPAKHESWMVNHGWVYNFSEVGDETPNPPAIPAGHGPVKSKNFVVQQVGDVLRLKEPETFHFMMAGPEGAIVEEWACYHDNDGLRFTNKKAAL
;
A
#
# COMPACT_ATOMS: atom_id res chain seq x y z
N MET A 1 16.74 32.59 -56.84
CA MET A 1 16.54 33.64 -55.81
C MET A 1 17.18 33.14 -54.52
N LYS A 2 18.14 33.78 -53.81
CA LYS A 2 18.59 35.19 -53.78
C LYS A 2 17.42 36.15 -53.51
N THR A 3 17.35 36.98 -52.45
CA THR A 3 18.36 37.46 -51.46
C THR A 3 17.61 38.13 -50.27
N THR A 4 18.13 38.60 -49.10
CA THR A 4 19.48 38.80 -48.52
C THR A 4 19.44 39.02 -46.98
N LYS A 5 20.52 38.69 -46.24
CA LYS A 5 20.95 39.26 -44.90
C LYS A 5 20.02 38.99 -43.67
N VAL A 6 20.38 39.30 -42.41
CA VAL A 6 21.47 40.13 -41.82
C VAL A 6 22.23 39.40 -40.70
N LEU A 7 23.55 39.64 -40.63
CA LEU A 7 24.43 39.29 -39.51
C LEU A 7 24.60 40.51 -38.60
N ILE A 8 24.61 40.33 -37.28
CA ILE A 8 25.10 41.33 -36.30
C ILE A 8 26.25 40.67 -35.51
N ALA A 9 27.30 41.44 -35.23
CA ALA A 9 28.54 40.96 -34.65
C ALA A 9 29.18 42.02 -33.72
N ALA A 10 30.28 41.63 -33.06
CA ALA A 10 31.02 42.35 -32.02
C ALA A 10 30.30 42.38 -30.64
N PHE A 11 31.00 42.41 -29.50
CA PHE A 11 32.43 42.68 -29.32
C PHE A 11 33.25 41.52 -28.73
N ILE A 12 34.54 41.52 -29.05
CA ILE A 12 35.59 40.72 -28.41
C ILE A 12 36.19 41.55 -27.26
N ALA A 13 36.47 40.92 -26.13
CA ALA A 13 37.35 41.44 -25.09
C ALA A 13 38.30 40.33 -24.61
N CYS A 14 39.47 40.22 -25.23
CA CYS A 14 40.52 39.28 -24.81
C CYS A 14 41.42 39.94 -23.76
N CYS A 15 41.50 39.36 -22.56
CA CYS A 15 42.47 39.72 -21.52
C CYS A 15 43.00 38.47 -20.80
N GLY A 16 44.30 38.44 -20.54
CA GLY A 16 44.93 37.59 -19.52
C GLY A 16 45.10 36.10 -19.85
N VAL A 17 46.27 35.72 -20.39
CA VAL A 17 46.77 34.36 -20.23
C VAL A 17 47.25 34.19 -18.78
N GLY A 18 46.68 33.23 -18.06
CA GLY A 18 47.13 32.82 -16.73
C GLY A 18 47.16 31.30 -16.64
N MET A 19 48.34 30.70 -16.81
CA MET A 19 48.51 29.26 -16.60
C MET A 19 48.72 28.98 -15.12
N THR A 20 47.69 28.49 -14.44
CA THR A 20 47.80 27.93 -13.08
C THR A 20 47.33 26.48 -13.11
N SER A 21 48.28 25.55 -12.97
CA SER A 21 48.00 24.12 -12.97
C SER A 21 47.41 23.68 -11.63
N CYS A 22 46.08 23.51 -11.56
CA CYS A 22 45.44 22.76 -10.48
C CYS A 22 44.94 21.41 -11.02
N SER A 23 45.26 20.36 -10.27
CA SER A 23 44.96 18.97 -10.58
C SER A 23 43.47 18.72 -10.84
N THR A 24 43.17 17.98 -11.90
CA THR A 24 41.87 17.33 -12.05
C THR A 24 41.72 16.24 -10.98
N GLU A 25 41.08 16.57 -9.86
CA GLU A 25 40.55 15.55 -8.96
C GLU A 25 39.48 14.76 -9.71
N SER A 26 39.86 13.57 -10.18
CA SER A 26 38.92 12.58 -10.67
C SER A 26 38.08 12.12 -9.47
N LYS A 27 36.90 12.72 -9.30
CA LYS A 27 35.89 12.21 -8.36
C LYS A 27 35.63 10.76 -8.71
N LYS A 28 36.12 9.85 -7.88
CA LYS A 28 35.64 8.47 -7.88
C LYS A 28 34.13 8.53 -7.63
N THR A 29 33.36 8.17 -8.65
CA THR A 29 31.99 7.73 -8.43
C THR A 29 32.10 6.42 -7.65
N GLU A 30 32.02 6.49 -6.32
CA GLU A 30 31.86 5.30 -5.52
C GLU A 30 30.53 4.66 -5.93
N SER A 31 30.64 3.49 -6.55
CA SER A 31 29.48 2.64 -6.80
C SER A 31 28.96 2.23 -5.43
N VAL A 32 27.92 2.92 -4.94
CA VAL A 32 27.18 2.51 -3.75
C VAL A 32 26.71 1.08 -4.00
N MET A 33 27.35 0.13 -3.34
CA MET A 33 26.92 -1.25 -3.39
C MET A 33 25.57 -1.30 -2.70
N THR A 34 24.50 -1.43 -3.50
CA THR A 34 23.19 -1.83 -2.99
C THR A 34 23.36 -3.20 -2.34
N GLN A 35 23.56 -3.19 -1.02
CA GLN A 35 23.27 -4.35 -0.20
C GLN A 35 21.80 -4.69 -0.46
N GLU A 36 21.53 -5.93 -0.85
CA GLU A 36 20.14 -6.40 -0.96
C GLU A 36 19.52 -6.28 0.43
N LYS A 37 18.63 -5.29 0.61
CA LYS A 37 17.88 -5.14 1.85
C LYS A 37 17.06 -6.40 2.00
N LYS A 38 17.37 -7.20 3.02
CA LYS A 38 16.61 -8.42 3.35
C LYS A 38 15.13 -8.06 3.40
N THR A 39 14.32 -8.82 2.66
CA THR A 39 12.87 -8.66 2.58
C THR A 39 12.18 -9.66 3.50
N TYR A 40 10.98 -9.34 4.00
CA TYR A 40 10.21 -10.29 4.81
C TYR A 40 9.81 -11.51 3.96
N GLN A 41 9.61 -12.67 4.60
CA GLN A 41 9.40 -13.93 3.89
C GLN A 41 8.13 -14.63 4.40
N LYS A 42 7.39 -15.26 3.49
CA LYS A 42 6.21 -16.05 3.83
C LYS A 42 6.61 -17.28 4.66
N LYS A 43 5.99 -17.44 5.83
CA LYS A 43 6.27 -18.50 6.82
C LYS A 43 5.09 -19.43 7.11
N PHE A 44 3.90 -19.10 6.59
CA PHE A 44 2.63 -19.76 6.91
C PHE A 44 1.85 -20.06 5.63
N THR A 45 1.04 -21.12 5.68
CA THR A 45 0.05 -21.54 4.69
C THR A 45 -1.35 -21.44 5.27
N ASN A 46 -2.39 -21.54 4.45
CA ASN A 46 -3.77 -21.44 4.93
C ASN A 46 -4.07 -22.52 5.98
N ALA A 47 -3.53 -23.73 5.83
CA ALA A 47 -3.74 -24.83 6.77
C ALA A 47 -3.22 -24.52 8.19
N ASP A 48 -2.21 -23.66 8.34
CA ASP A 48 -1.68 -23.29 9.65
C ASP A 48 -2.65 -22.40 10.44
N PHE A 49 -3.51 -21.64 9.74
CA PHE A 49 -4.45 -20.68 10.33
C PHE A 49 -5.82 -21.28 10.70
N TYR A 50 -6.07 -22.58 10.48
CA TYR A 50 -7.36 -23.19 10.80
C TYR A 50 -7.22 -24.46 11.62
N LYS A 51 -7.92 -24.50 12.75
CA LYS A 51 -8.03 -25.65 13.65
C LYS A 51 -9.45 -26.17 13.65
N ASP A 52 -9.64 -27.46 13.35
CA ASP A 52 -10.95 -28.10 13.24
C ASP A 52 -11.93 -27.34 12.31
N GLY A 53 -11.39 -26.71 11.26
CA GLY A 53 -12.14 -25.89 10.30
C GLY A 53 -12.50 -24.47 10.78
N LYS A 54 -11.95 -24.01 11.91
CA LYS A 54 -12.18 -22.66 12.47
C LYS A 54 -10.90 -21.84 12.44
N PHE A 55 -11.02 -20.55 12.12
CA PHE A 55 -9.90 -19.62 12.08
C PHE A 55 -9.25 -19.46 13.47
N ASP A 56 -7.93 -19.61 13.53
CA ASP A 56 -7.12 -19.56 14.75
C ASP A 56 -6.46 -18.19 14.92
N GLN A 57 -7.09 -17.35 15.74
CA GLN A 57 -6.67 -15.99 16.06
C GLN A 57 -5.25 -15.92 16.68
N GLU A 58 -4.79 -16.95 17.39
CA GLU A 58 -3.46 -16.93 18.02
C GLU A 58 -2.36 -17.24 16.99
N VAL A 59 -2.64 -18.08 15.99
CA VAL A 59 -1.72 -18.27 14.86
C VAL A 59 -1.67 -17.02 13.98
N ALA A 60 -2.83 -16.37 13.75
CA ALA A 60 -2.88 -15.07 13.05
C ALA A 60 -2.09 -13.98 13.79
N LYS A 61 -2.32 -13.82 15.11
CA LYS A 61 -1.55 -12.91 15.98
C LYS A 61 -0.05 -13.20 15.89
N LYS A 62 0.35 -14.46 16.00
CA LYS A 62 1.76 -14.88 15.89
C LYS A 62 2.39 -14.52 14.53
N ALA A 63 1.65 -14.72 13.42
CA ALA A 63 2.15 -14.41 12.08
C ALA A 63 2.36 -12.90 11.86
N PHE A 64 1.51 -12.06 12.45
CA PHE A 64 1.70 -10.61 12.41
C PHE A 64 2.78 -10.11 13.37
N LEU A 65 2.89 -10.66 14.59
CA LEU A 65 3.97 -10.32 15.52
C LEU A 65 5.36 -10.63 14.96
N ASP A 66 5.51 -11.75 14.25
CA ASP A 66 6.74 -12.13 13.55
C ASP A 66 7.07 -11.18 12.36
N MET A 67 6.05 -10.60 11.71
CA MET A 67 6.21 -9.53 10.72
C MET A 67 6.55 -8.18 11.36
N PHE A 68 5.98 -7.88 12.54
CA PHE A 68 6.25 -6.65 13.29
C PHE A 68 7.67 -6.63 13.84
N GLU A 69 8.16 -7.75 14.38
CA GLU A 69 9.58 -7.92 14.78
C GLU A 69 10.53 -7.67 13.60
N PHE A 70 10.16 -8.14 12.40
CA PHE A 70 10.97 -7.94 11.20
C PHE A 70 11.03 -6.47 10.74
N TYR A 71 9.94 -5.71 10.89
CA TYR A 71 9.84 -4.31 10.47
C TYR A 71 10.07 -3.29 11.61
N ASP A 72 10.52 -3.72 12.79
CA ASP A 72 10.72 -2.87 13.99
C ASP A 72 9.44 -2.11 14.42
N VAL A 73 8.28 -2.75 14.25
CA VAL A 73 6.97 -2.19 14.61
C VAL A 73 6.67 -2.52 16.08
N PRO A 74 6.52 -1.51 16.97
CA PRO A 74 6.37 -1.76 18.39
C PRO A 74 4.97 -2.27 18.74
N PHE A 75 4.85 -3.53 19.16
CA PHE A 75 3.59 -4.07 19.67
C PHE A 75 3.26 -3.48 21.05
N THR A 76 2.46 -2.41 21.05
CA THR A 76 2.11 -1.68 22.28
C THR A 76 0.97 -2.34 23.06
N ALA A 77 0.81 -1.97 24.34
CA ALA A 77 -0.33 -2.38 25.15
C ALA A 77 -1.69 -1.84 24.62
N LEU A 78 -1.69 -0.83 23.75
CA LEU A 78 -2.89 -0.41 23.03
C LEU A 78 -3.20 -1.39 21.89
N MET A 79 -2.18 -1.80 21.12
CA MET A 79 -2.33 -2.82 20.09
C MET A 79 -2.74 -4.17 20.67
N GLU A 80 -2.18 -4.61 21.81
CA GLU A 80 -2.63 -5.85 22.45
C GLU A 80 -4.12 -5.84 22.87
N LYS A 81 -4.69 -4.65 23.07
CA LYS A 81 -6.07 -4.46 23.51
C LYS A 81 -7.06 -4.26 22.35
N ASP A 82 -6.64 -3.60 21.27
CA ASP A 82 -7.52 -3.14 20.16
C ASP A 82 -7.16 -3.71 18.77
N ILE A 83 -6.04 -4.43 18.59
CA ILE A 83 -5.75 -5.09 17.31
C ILE A 83 -6.68 -6.28 17.09
N TRP A 84 -7.10 -6.47 15.84
CA TRP A 84 -7.91 -7.59 15.40
C TRP A 84 -7.32 -8.25 14.15
N PHE A 85 -7.65 -9.52 13.95
CA PHE A 85 -7.29 -10.28 12.75
C PHE A 85 -8.56 -10.93 12.19
N THR A 86 -8.71 -10.96 10.88
CA THR A 86 -9.92 -11.51 10.24
C THR A 86 -9.62 -12.19 8.91
N ASP A 87 -10.31 -13.30 8.67
CA ASP A 87 -10.44 -13.94 7.36
C ASP A 87 -11.73 -13.51 6.62
N PHE A 88 -12.44 -12.52 7.19
CA PHE A 88 -13.76 -12.06 6.76
C PHE A 88 -14.84 -13.16 6.69
N GLY A 89 -14.63 -14.31 7.34
CA GLY A 89 -15.50 -15.49 7.23
C GLY A 89 -15.31 -16.29 5.93
N LEU A 90 -14.22 -16.07 5.19
CA LEU A 90 -13.99 -16.67 3.87
C LEU A 90 -13.29 -18.04 3.91
N GLY A 91 -12.56 -18.38 4.99
CA GLY A 91 -11.82 -19.65 5.09
C GLY A 91 -10.48 -19.68 4.34
N ASP A 92 -9.97 -18.52 3.89
CA ASP A 92 -8.79 -18.38 3.02
C ASP A 92 -7.84 -17.27 3.53
N PHE A 93 -7.61 -17.20 4.85
CA PHE A 93 -6.78 -16.16 5.48
C PHE A 93 -5.37 -16.00 4.87
N GLU A 94 -4.77 -17.06 4.32
CA GLU A 94 -3.48 -16.96 3.61
C GLU A 94 -3.51 -15.95 2.45
N ASN A 95 -4.64 -15.85 1.75
CA ASN A 95 -4.79 -15.07 0.53
C ASN A 95 -5.77 -13.89 0.69
N THR A 96 -6.85 -14.06 1.46
CA THR A 96 -7.86 -13.02 1.71
C THR A 96 -8.12 -12.88 3.22
N GLY A 97 -7.62 -11.80 3.80
CA GLY A 97 -7.63 -11.54 5.24
C GLY A 97 -6.75 -10.34 5.58
N MET A 98 -6.79 -9.89 6.83
CA MET A 98 -5.90 -8.83 7.32
C MET A 98 -5.72 -8.85 8.84
N GLY A 99 -4.69 -8.17 9.31
CA GLY A 99 -4.64 -7.59 10.64
C GLY A 99 -5.01 -6.11 10.57
N GLY A 100 -5.65 -5.60 11.62
CA GLY A 100 -6.09 -4.21 11.66
C GLY A 100 -6.16 -3.64 13.07
N ILE A 101 -5.94 -2.33 13.18
CA ILE A 101 -6.28 -1.54 14.38
C ILE A 101 -6.90 -0.21 13.94
N PHE A 102 -8.06 0.13 14.48
CA PHE A 102 -8.63 1.47 14.37
C PHE A 102 -8.08 2.29 15.54
N TRP A 103 -7.11 3.17 15.28
CA TRP A 103 -6.57 4.08 16.29
C TRP A 103 -7.62 5.09 16.73
N ILE A 104 -8.41 5.59 15.78
CA ILE A 104 -9.52 6.51 15.98
C ILE A 104 -10.62 6.20 14.96
N ASN A 105 -11.88 6.18 15.41
CA ASN A 105 -13.05 6.20 14.53
C ASN A 105 -14.12 7.12 15.16
N ASP A 106 -13.99 8.43 14.95
CA ASP A 106 -14.76 9.46 15.64
C ASP A 106 -15.99 9.89 14.81
N ALA A 107 -17.18 9.56 15.31
CA ALA A 107 -18.46 9.86 14.66
C ALA A 107 -18.96 11.29 14.88
N GLU A 108 -18.49 11.98 15.93
CA GLU A 108 -18.91 13.34 16.28
C GLU A 108 -18.13 14.38 15.48
N HIS A 109 -16.82 14.18 15.36
CA HIS A 109 -15.90 15.03 14.60
C HIS A 109 -15.65 14.51 13.17
N GLY A 110 -16.05 13.26 12.87
CA GLY A 110 -16.13 12.72 11.53
C GLY A 110 -14.81 12.23 10.91
N TYR A 111 -13.82 11.80 11.71
CA TYR A 111 -12.48 11.43 11.23
C TYR A 111 -12.02 10.05 11.72
N PHE A 112 -11.14 9.42 10.94
CA PHE A 112 -10.71 8.04 11.09
C PHE A 112 -9.20 7.87 10.86
N ALA A 113 -8.56 6.98 11.62
CA ALA A 113 -7.16 6.61 11.48
C ALA A 113 -6.96 5.12 11.79
N HIS A 114 -6.28 4.39 10.89
CA HIS A 114 -6.20 2.94 10.91
C HIS A 114 -4.87 2.44 10.34
N SER A 115 -4.24 1.44 10.98
CA SER A 115 -3.17 0.67 10.33
C SER A 115 -3.73 -0.65 9.80
N ILE A 116 -3.52 -0.89 8.52
CA ILE A 116 -3.76 -2.14 7.82
C ILE A 116 -2.46 -2.94 7.82
N TYR A 117 -2.52 -4.21 8.22
CA TYR A 117 -1.41 -5.16 8.17
C TYR A 117 -1.74 -6.31 7.24
N LEU A 118 -0.88 -6.56 6.23
CA LEU A 118 -1.04 -7.64 5.26
C LEU A 118 0.19 -8.54 5.21
N LEU A 119 0.00 -9.85 5.34
CA LEU A 119 1.04 -10.86 5.17
C LEU A 119 1.47 -10.98 3.68
N PRO A 120 2.62 -11.60 3.38
CA PRO A 120 3.08 -11.88 2.01
C PRO A 120 2.03 -12.42 1.03
N GLY A 121 1.65 -11.58 0.05
CA GLY A 121 0.64 -11.88 -0.96
C GLY A 121 -0.82 -11.78 -0.50
N GLN A 122 -1.07 -11.42 0.76
CA GLN A 122 -2.42 -11.34 1.35
C GLN A 122 -3.20 -10.14 0.80
N MET A 123 -4.53 -10.28 0.72
CA MET A 123 -5.45 -9.32 0.13
C MET A 123 -6.56 -8.94 1.10
N ILE A 124 -6.99 -7.68 1.06
CA ILE A 124 -8.30 -7.30 1.57
C ILE A 124 -9.35 -7.74 0.53
N PRO A 125 -10.51 -8.31 0.90
CA PRO A 125 -11.60 -8.57 -0.05
C PRO A 125 -12.08 -7.27 -0.70
N GLU A 126 -12.49 -7.33 -1.98
CA GLU A 126 -12.95 -6.15 -2.70
C GLU A 126 -14.22 -5.56 -2.10
N HIS A 127 -14.15 -4.27 -1.77
CA HIS A 127 -15.20 -3.53 -1.09
C HIS A 127 -15.35 -2.09 -1.60
N ALA A 128 -16.47 -1.49 -1.22
CA ALA A 128 -16.76 -0.07 -1.37
C ALA A 128 -17.43 0.44 -0.08
N HIS A 129 -17.33 1.75 0.16
CA HIS A 129 -18.05 2.43 1.23
C HIS A 129 -19.14 3.33 0.63
N VAL A 130 -20.41 3.02 0.87
CA VAL A 130 -21.57 3.80 0.42
C VAL A 130 -22.08 4.72 1.52
N LYS A 131 -22.77 5.79 1.15
CA LYS A 131 -23.38 6.75 2.08
C LYS A 131 -24.48 6.12 2.95
N THR A 132 -24.53 6.54 4.21
CA THR A 132 -25.55 6.15 5.21
C THR A 132 -26.23 7.42 5.78
N SER A 133 -26.46 7.48 7.10
CA SER A 133 -26.59 8.76 7.81
C SER A 133 -25.31 9.59 7.76
N PHE A 134 -24.15 8.93 7.64
CA PHE A 134 -22.85 9.56 7.45
C PHE A 134 -22.50 9.69 5.96
N PRO A 135 -21.56 10.57 5.56
CA PRO A 135 -20.99 10.55 4.21
C PRO A 135 -20.39 9.18 3.87
N ALA A 136 -20.35 8.84 2.59
CA ALA A 136 -19.54 7.71 2.12
C ALA A 136 -18.09 7.90 2.56
N LYS A 137 -17.44 6.84 3.08
CA LYS A 137 -16.03 6.89 3.52
C LYS A 137 -15.18 7.34 2.33
N HIS A 138 -14.39 8.39 2.52
CA HIS A 138 -13.36 8.82 1.58
C HIS A 138 -12.02 8.86 2.30
N GLU A 139 -11.02 8.27 1.66
CA GLU A 139 -9.87 7.70 2.33
C GLU A 139 -8.58 7.93 1.53
N SER A 140 -7.47 7.96 2.26
CA SER A 140 -6.12 8.08 1.72
C SER A 140 -5.17 7.16 2.46
N TRP A 141 -4.30 6.51 1.71
CA TRP A 141 -3.45 5.42 2.17
C TRP A 141 -1.98 5.73 1.90
N MET A 142 -1.11 5.44 2.87
CA MET A 142 0.34 5.49 2.74
C MET A 142 0.96 4.17 3.15
N VAL A 143 1.72 3.54 2.25
CA VAL A 143 2.56 2.40 2.60
C VAL A 143 3.75 2.89 3.42
N ASN A 144 4.03 2.26 4.57
CA ASN A 144 5.26 2.50 5.33
C ASN A 144 6.24 1.32 5.33
N HIS A 145 5.75 0.09 5.10
CA HIS A 145 6.58 -1.11 4.93
C HIS A 145 6.06 -2.00 3.80
N GLY A 146 6.98 -2.67 3.10
CA GLY A 146 6.66 -3.46 1.91
C GLY A 146 6.10 -2.60 0.77
N TRP A 147 5.16 -3.16 0.01
CA TRP A 147 4.42 -2.46 -1.05
C TRP A 147 3.09 -3.18 -1.34
N VAL A 148 2.15 -2.49 -1.98
CA VAL A 148 0.85 -3.07 -2.38
C VAL A 148 0.55 -2.83 -3.85
N TYR A 149 -0.18 -3.76 -4.46
CA TYR A 149 -1.06 -3.43 -5.59
C TYR A 149 -2.31 -2.74 -5.01
N ASN A 150 -2.46 -1.44 -5.24
CA ASN A 150 -3.66 -0.68 -4.90
C ASN A 150 -4.60 -0.70 -6.11
N PHE A 151 -5.71 -1.44 -6.01
CA PHE A 151 -6.68 -1.68 -7.08
C PHE A 151 -7.90 -0.74 -6.95
N SER A 152 -8.43 -0.28 -8.09
CA SER A 152 -9.66 0.52 -8.16
C SER A 152 -10.52 0.17 -9.38
N GLU A 153 -11.84 0.26 -9.21
CA GLU A 153 -12.86 0.21 -10.26
C GLU A 153 -12.75 1.38 -11.26
N VAL A 154 -12.12 2.49 -10.87
CA VAL A 154 -12.00 3.71 -11.69
C VAL A 154 -10.67 3.75 -12.44
N GLY A 155 -10.75 3.89 -13.77
CA GLY A 155 -9.60 4.03 -14.68
C GLY A 155 -9.42 2.82 -15.61
N ASP A 156 -8.52 2.96 -16.59
CA ASP A 156 -8.25 1.92 -17.59
C ASP A 156 -7.67 0.64 -16.96
N GLU A 157 -7.97 -0.52 -17.53
CA GLU A 157 -7.46 -1.82 -17.05
C GLU A 157 -5.93 -1.90 -17.15
N THR A 158 -5.25 -2.07 -16.01
CA THR A 158 -3.79 -2.16 -15.95
C THR A 158 -3.35 -3.56 -16.42
N PRO A 159 -2.49 -3.68 -17.44
CA PRO A 159 -2.13 -4.99 -18.00
C PRO A 159 -1.26 -5.82 -17.06
N ASN A 160 -1.40 -7.14 -17.15
CA ASN A 160 -0.69 -8.14 -16.33
C ASN A 160 -0.95 -8.00 -14.81
N PRO A 161 -2.20 -8.07 -14.34
CA PRO A 161 -2.49 -8.12 -12.91
C PRO A 161 -1.86 -9.36 -12.25
N PRO A 162 -1.55 -9.30 -10.94
CA PRO A 162 -1.19 -10.48 -10.16
C PRO A 162 -2.33 -11.51 -10.14
N ALA A 163 -2.02 -12.76 -9.81
CA ALA A 163 -3.01 -13.82 -9.70
C ALA A 163 -3.87 -13.62 -8.44
N ILE A 164 -5.19 -13.46 -8.64
CA ILE A 164 -6.19 -13.34 -7.57
C ILE A 164 -6.87 -14.71 -7.39
N PRO A 165 -6.77 -15.37 -6.23
CA PRO A 165 -7.45 -16.64 -5.98
C PRO A 165 -8.97 -16.52 -6.00
N ALA A 166 -9.66 -17.57 -6.46
CA ALA A 166 -11.12 -17.60 -6.56
C ALA A 166 -11.84 -17.51 -5.18
N GLY A 167 -11.13 -17.65 -4.07
CA GLY A 167 -11.63 -17.41 -2.71
C GLY A 167 -11.91 -15.93 -2.41
N HIS A 168 -11.15 -15.01 -3.03
CA HIS A 168 -11.31 -13.55 -2.89
C HIS A 168 -12.70 -13.09 -3.34
N GLY A 169 -13.14 -13.58 -4.50
CA GLY A 169 -14.49 -13.40 -5.04
C GLY A 169 -14.53 -12.75 -6.42
N PRO A 170 -15.67 -12.14 -6.82
CA PRO A 170 -15.77 -11.36 -8.04
C PRO A 170 -15.00 -10.04 -7.92
N VAL A 171 -14.19 -9.70 -8.92
CA VAL A 171 -13.39 -8.47 -8.96
C VAL A 171 -13.90 -7.52 -10.04
N LYS A 172 -14.17 -6.28 -9.65
CA LYS A 172 -14.47 -5.13 -10.51
C LYS A 172 -13.22 -4.30 -10.81
N SER A 173 -12.34 -4.20 -9.81
CA SER A 173 -11.20 -3.28 -9.79
C SER A 173 -10.09 -3.76 -10.71
N LYS A 174 -10.07 -3.19 -11.92
CA LYS A 174 -9.16 -3.58 -13.01
C LYS A 174 -8.01 -2.61 -13.23
N ASN A 175 -8.13 -1.37 -12.78
CA ASN A 175 -6.98 -0.47 -12.69
C ASN A 175 -6.22 -0.76 -11.39
N PHE A 176 -4.89 -0.79 -11.45
CA PHE A 176 -4.06 -0.79 -10.25
C PHE A 176 -2.78 0.03 -10.39
N VAL A 177 -2.28 0.48 -9.25
CA VAL A 177 -0.96 1.10 -9.07
C VAL A 177 -0.15 0.23 -8.11
N VAL A 178 1.13 -0.01 -8.40
CA VAL A 178 2.06 -0.59 -7.43
C VAL A 178 2.53 0.55 -6.52
N GLN A 179 1.94 0.65 -5.34
CA GLN A 179 2.18 1.69 -4.36
C GLN A 179 3.35 1.30 -3.46
N GLN A 180 4.41 2.12 -3.45
CA GLN A 180 5.66 1.90 -2.73
C GLN A 180 5.69 2.64 -1.38
N VAL A 181 6.67 2.33 -0.53
CA VAL A 181 6.91 3.04 0.73
C VAL A 181 6.99 4.56 0.51
N GLY A 182 6.13 5.31 1.18
CA GLY A 182 6.04 6.77 1.09
C GLY A 182 5.12 7.32 0.00
N ASP A 183 4.61 6.49 -0.91
CA ASP A 183 3.55 6.90 -1.84
C ASP A 183 2.24 7.11 -1.08
N VAL A 184 1.60 8.27 -1.28
CA VAL A 184 0.26 8.57 -0.72
C VAL A 184 -0.77 8.56 -1.85
N LEU A 185 -1.59 7.52 -1.88
CA LEU A 185 -2.74 7.41 -2.79
C LEU A 185 -4.05 7.71 -2.06
N ARG A 186 -5.13 7.89 -2.81
CA ARG A 186 -6.49 8.12 -2.29
C ARG A 186 -7.52 7.36 -3.09
N LEU A 187 -8.66 7.05 -2.48
CA LEU A 187 -9.82 6.54 -3.20
C LEU A 187 -10.20 7.53 -4.31
N LYS A 188 -10.32 7.05 -5.55
CA LYS A 188 -10.43 7.93 -6.72
C LYS A 188 -11.76 8.67 -6.77
N GLU A 189 -12.85 7.95 -6.52
CA GLU A 189 -14.22 8.45 -6.46
C GLU A 189 -14.96 7.77 -5.29
N PRO A 190 -15.81 8.48 -4.52
CA PRO A 190 -16.61 7.88 -3.46
C PRO A 190 -17.51 6.73 -3.96
N GLU A 191 -17.84 5.80 -3.08
CA GLU A 191 -18.71 4.63 -3.37
C GLU A 191 -18.17 3.63 -4.41
N THR A 192 -16.95 3.82 -4.94
CA THR A 192 -16.34 2.90 -5.91
C THR A 192 -15.57 1.75 -5.27
N PHE A 193 -15.56 0.60 -5.96
CA PHE A 193 -14.92 -0.61 -5.46
C PHE A 193 -13.39 -0.53 -5.58
N HIS A 194 -12.72 -1.10 -4.58
CA HIS A 194 -11.26 -1.13 -4.46
C HIS A 194 -10.81 -2.27 -3.55
N PHE A 195 -9.50 -2.59 -3.60
CA PHE A 195 -8.82 -3.43 -2.61
C PHE A 195 -7.30 -3.25 -2.68
N MET A 196 -6.60 -3.89 -1.75
CA MET A 196 -5.14 -4.02 -1.79
C MET A 196 -4.73 -5.49 -1.78
N MET A 197 -3.65 -5.79 -2.51
CA MET A 197 -2.88 -7.03 -2.40
C MET A 197 -1.44 -6.68 -2.03
N ALA A 198 -0.90 -7.26 -0.97
CA ALA A 198 0.49 -7.05 -0.58
C ALA A 198 1.50 -7.71 -1.52
N GLY A 199 2.70 -7.15 -1.57
CA GLY A 199 3.86 -7.76 -2.20
C GLY A 199 4.31 -9.08 -1.52
N PRO A 200 5.34 -9.75 -2.06
CA PRO A 200 5.88 -11.00 -1.52
C PRO A 200 6.56 -10.84 -0.15
N GLU A 201 6.72 -9.61 0.33
CA GLU A 201 7.25 -9.25 1.65
C GLU A 201 6.18 -8.71 2.61
N GLY A 202 4.90 -8.87 2.26
CA GLY A 202 3.79 -8.27 3.00
C GLY A 202 3.72 -6.75 2.79
N ALA A 203 2.85 -6.11 3.56
CA ALA A 203 2.73 -4.66 3.58
C ALA A 203 2.20 -4.16 4.93
N ILE A 204 2.56 -2.92 5.26
CA ILE A 204 1.92 -2.14 6.32
C ILE A 204 1.52 -0.80 5.72
N VAL A 205 0.23 -0.46 5.87
CA VAL A 205 -0.41 0.69 5.23
C VAL A 205 -1.19 1.48 6.26
N GLU A 206 -0.90 2.77 6.37
CA GLU A 206 -1.68 3.70 7.18
C GLU A 206 -2.82 4.26 6.34
N GLU A 207 -4.05 4.17 6.85
CA GLU A 207 -5.26 4.77 6.29
C GLU A 207 -5.72 5.95 7.15
N TRP A 208 -6.03 7.06 6.48
CA TRP A 208 -6.77 8.17 7.07
C TRP A 208 -8.00 8.47 6.23
N ALA A 209 -9.15 8.66 6.89
CA ALA A 209 -10.42 8.86 6.22
C ALA A 209 -11.35 9.78 7.04
N CYS A 210 -12.53 10.08 6.49
CA CYS A 210 -13.68 10.40 7.32
C CYS A 210 -14.20 9.14 8.05
N TYR A 211 -15.12 9.33 9.00
CA TYR A 211 -15.69 8.27 9.85
C TYR A 211 -16.03 6.97 9.10
N HIS A 212 -15.59 5.83 9.65
CA HIS A 212 -15.86 4.50 9.13
C HIS A 212 -17.16 3.96 9.72
N ASP A 213 -18.19 3.88 8.88
CA ASP A 213 -19.49 3.28 9.21
C ASP A 213 -19.63 1.89 8.58
N ASN A 214 -19.77 0.84 9.41
CA ASN A 214 -19.99 -0.53 8.95
C ASN A 214 -21.33 -0.68 8.20
N ASP A 215 -22.36 0.12 8.52
CA ASP A 215 -23.62 0.11 7.75
C ASP A 215 -23.41 0.61 6.31
N GLY A 216 -22.29 1.28 6.02
CA GLY A 216 -21.87 1.70 4.68
C GLY A 216 -20.98 0.70 3.92
N LEU A 217 -20.45 -0.35 4.59
CA LEU A 217 -19.47 -1.27 4.00
C LEU A 217 -20.14 -2.28 3.04
N ARG A 218 -19.58 -2.44 1.83
CA ARG A 218 -20.14 -3.30 0.76
C ARG A 218 -19.06 -4.14 0.09
N PHE A 219 -18.91 -5.40 0.47
CA PHE A 219 -18.06 -6.36 -0.25
C PHE A 219 -18.70 -6.82 -1.58
N THR A 220 -17.89 -7.15 -2.61
CA THR A 220 -18.39 -7.90 -3.78
C THR A 220 -18.66 -9.36 -3.46
N ASN A 221 -17.73 -10.00 -2.74
CA ASN A 221 -17.90 -11.34 -2.20
C ASN A 221 -18.96 -11.32 -1.09
N LYS A 222 -20.13 -11.90 -1.36
CA LYS A 222 -21.29 -11.87 -0.44
C LYS A 222 -21.19 -12.83 0.76
N LYS A 223 -20.04 -13.47 0.95
CA LYS A 223 -19.69 -14.17 2.19
C LYS A 223 -18.83 -13.32 3.13
N ALA A 224 -18.15 -12.29 2.62
CA ALA A 224 -17.26 -11.46 3.41
C ALA A 224 -18.04 -10.57 4.38
N ALA A 225 -17.58 -10.48 5.62
CA ALA A 225 -18.12 -9.61 6.66
C ALA A 225 -17.00 -9.08 7.59
N LEU A 226 -17.23 -7.93 8.21
CA LEU A 226 -16.39 -7.29 9.22
C LEU A 226 -17.26 -6.80 10.38
#